data_AF-A0A356KLR7-F1
#
_entry.id   AF-A0A356KLR7-F1
#
_cell.length_a   1.000
_cell.length_b   1.000
_cell.length_c   1.000
_cell.angle_alpha   90.00
_cell.angle_beta   90.00
_cell.angle_gamma   90.00
#
_symmetry.space_group_name_H-M   'P 1'
#
loop_
_entity.id
_entity.type
_entity.pdbx_description
1 polymer ?
#
loop_
_entity_poly.entity_id
_entity_poly.type
_entity_poly.pdbx_seq_one_letter_code
_entity_poly.pdbx_strand_id
1 'polypeptide(L)'
;MKTTSLLSSTFAVLVAGALAAGCSGSSSGGGSGTTTAAATDTGELTLAVTDAATDEIDVFEVDIVAFRFERSDGASVEVLPQTARVDFAQLVSVSEVIAAASLPVGNYTQAFMTLDFGGAMVRINGSSTPASLVDSKGAPLSGRQELQIQFPNGGFAVGARKGYFAEVDFDLDQSLMVDAGANQVEVDSVFFASINPAQPKAARVPGLASGFTSSATFSLDVRRRLGLVSRGSLTVSTGPATVFNLGGQVLTGQAGFDALQAKGDDTLIVTKGEVNPLSRTQTATEVVLLPQDLDEVGGLVVARSAGPGQDTTLTLRGVAVRRGAGSVTFNDTVTLQTSLAETKVAKRGVQGGTLTTDAINVGQRILAYGRFSGSTLDLTQSGAGFVRLIVTDLQGAAAAPPNGSLTVDVTRIGRRSATAFDLDVGGVAQGDLDGIVCSTGGLGLASITSGSPVVVRGFFAPVSSATPTGATFNAESVVDRTDAASLLRLRWVPAATAPIQSGSALAFDVSGALVKSIDRGLVAPTTLSQSPTLAGDGTQGFFAIRQGFTLTLFNSFANWEAELRKRIDAGAGLRHVRAVGRWTDASSTLTAKRAVAVLTP
;
A
#
# COMPACT_ATOMS: atom_id res chain seq x y z
N MET A 1 43.89 50.30 -2.06
CA MET A 1 43.31 50.96 -0.86
C MET A 1 41.91 50.39 -0.68
N LYS A 2 41.50 49.63 0.34
CA LYS A 2 42.00 49.12 1.65
C LYS A 2 41.51 47.65 1.71
N THR A 3 42.31 46.58 1.80
CA THR A 3 42.98 45.87 2.94
C THR A 3 42.22 45.71 4.26
N THR A 4 41.85 44.44 4.55
CA THR A 4 41.85 43.67 5.85
C THR A 4 41.28 42.26 5.50
N SER A 5 41.97 41.09 5.48
CA SER A 5 42.69 40.26 6.49
C SER A 5 41.83 40.00 7.75
N LEU A 6 41.62 38.83 8.36
CA LEU A 6 42.30 37.52 8.55
C LEU A 6 41.22 36.64 9.29
N LEU A 7 41.10 35.31 9.21
CA LEU A 7 41.95 34.28 9.84
C LEU A 7 41.43 32.87 9.44
N SER A 8 42.37 32.02 9.04
CA SER A 8 42.28 30.57 8.95
C SER A 8 42.52 29.96 10.34
N SER A 9 41.78 28.90 10.71
CA SER A 9 42.12 28.05 11.85
C SER A 9 42.26 26.61 11.37
N THR A 10 43.51 26.18 11.28
CA THR A 10 43.94 24.80 11.05
C THR A 10 44.22 24.19 12.43
N PHE A 11 43.54 23.11 12.80
CA PHE A 11 43.90 22.33 13.98
C PHE A 11 44.47 20.99 13.53
N ALA A 12 45.79 20.86 13.62
CA ALA A 12 46.51 19.61 13.49
C ALA A 12 46.72 19.02 14.89
N VAL A 13 46.34 17.75 15.09
CA VAL A 13 46.90 16.93 16.18
C VAL A 13 47.44 15.65 15.56
N LEU A 14 48.76 15.52 15.74
CA LEU A 14 49.63 14.40 15.51
C LEU A 14 49.43 13.37 16.64
N VAL A 15 49.64 12.06 16.38
CA VAL A 15 50.52 11.14 17.13
C VAL A 15 50.17 9.65 16.84
N ALA A 16 51.19 8.95 16.32
CA ALA A 16 51.61 7.54 16.45
C ALA A 16 50.59 6.39 16.27
N GLY A 17 50.86 5.29 15.55
CA GLY A 17 52.12 4.72 15.07
C GLY A 17 52.50 3.45 15.87
N ALA A 18 52.76 2.35 15.14
CA ALA A 18 53.35 1.05 15.53
C ALA A 18 52.35 -0.11 15.80
N LEU A 19 52.24 -1.10 14.89
CA LEU A 19 52.98 -2.40 14.81
C LEU A 19 52.40 -3.45 15.79
N ALA A 20 52.28 -4.76 15.55
CA ALA A 20 52.54 -5.66 14.44
C ALA A 20 51.91 -7.04 14.77
N ALA A 21 51.65 -7.81 13.72
CA ALA A 21 51.80 -9.27 13.53
C ALA A 21 52.09 -10.22 14.72
N GLY A 22 51.41 -11.38 14.70
CA GLY A 22 52.00 -12.71 14.96
C GLY A 22 51.89 -13.28 16.38
N CYS A 23 51.15 -14.38 16.55
CA CYS A 23 51.70 -15.74 16.72
C CYS A 23 50.66 -16.74 17.27
N SER A 24 50.67 -17.91 16.63
CA SER A 24 50.28 -19.21 17.16
C SER A 24 50.78 -19.49 18.58
N GLY A 25 49.97 -20.17 19.39
CA GLY A 25 50.41 -20.76 20.66
C GLY A 25 49.33 -21.58 21.34
N SER A 26 49.32 -22.89 21.10
CA SER A 26 48.67 -23.87 21.98
C SER A 26 49.32 -23.84 23.36
N SER A 27 48.56 -23.68 24.43
CA SER A 27 48.81 -24.35 25.72
C SER A 27 47.65 -24.15 26.70
N SER A 28 47.49 -25.16 27.54
CA SER A 28 46.47 -25.42 28.55
C SER A 28 46.49 -24.47 29.76
N GLY A 29 45.29 -24.18 30.30
CA GLY A 29 45.09 -24.08 31.76
C GLY A 29 44.52 -22.76 32.30
N GLY A 30 43.44 -22.90 33.09
CA GLY A 30 43.18 -22.07 34.27
C GLY A 30 42.44 -20.74 34.05
N GLY A 31 41.15 -20.71 34.38
CA GLY A 31 40.30 -19.53 34.25
C GLY A 31 40.58 -18.41 35.25
N SER A 32 40.19 -17.20 34.85
CA SER A 32 39.63 -16.18 35.74
C SER A 32 38.70 -15.30 34.90
N GLY A 33 37.44 -15.24 35.30
CA GLY A 33 36.36 -14.65 34.50
C GLY A 33 36.47 -13.13 34.40
N THR A 34 36.78 -12.65 33.21
CA THR A 34 36.21 -11.41 32.71
C THR A 34 34.93 -11.78 31.97
N THR A 35 33.77 -11.44 32.54
CA THR A 35 32.48 -11.55 31.87
C THR A 35 32.45 -10.56 30.71
N THR A 36 32.97 -10.97 29.55
CA THR A 36 32.52 -10.44 28.28
C THR A 36 31.03 -10.73 28.22
N ALA A 37 30.18 -9.70 28.15
CA ALA A 37 28.76 -9.90 27.93
C ALA A 37 28.61 -10.87 26.74
N ALA A 38 28.03 -12.04 26.97
CA ALA A 38 27.78 -13.00 25.91
C ALA A 38 26.98 -12.24 24.86
N ALA A 39 27.50 -12.18 23.62
CA ALA A 39 26.72 -11.66 22.51
C ALA A 39 25.42 -12.47 22.48
N THR A 40 24.29 -11.81 22.78
CA THR A 40 22.99 -12.46 22.72
C THR A 40 22.83 -12.88 21.27
N ASP A 41 22.77 -14.19 21.01
CA ASP A 41 22.50 -14.67 19.66
C ASP A 41 21.22 -13.98 19.15
N THR A 42 21.24 -13.54 17.90
CA THR A 42 20.12 -12.87 17.24
C THR A 42 19.63 -13.69 16.06
N GLY A 43 18.35 -13.56 15.75
CA GLY A 43 17.80 -13.79 14.42
C GLY A 43 17.70 -12.48 13.63
N GLU A 44 17.42 -12.59 12.33
CA GLU A 44 17.25 -11.45 11.43
C GLU A 44 15.77 -11.27 11.08
N LEU A 45 15.27 -10.04 11.15
CA LEU A 45 13.90 -9.67 10.85
C LEU A 45 13.86 -8.73 9.65
N THR A 46 13.03 -9.06 8.68
CA THR A 46 12.52 -8.10 7.69
C THR A 46 11.08 -7.77 8.05
N LEU A 47 10.83 -6.52 8.42
CA LEU A 47 9.51 -6.01 8.81
C LEU A 47 8.90 -5.25 7.64
N ALA A 48 7.73 -5.70 7.19
CA ALA A 48 6.93 -5.05 6.18
C ALA A 48 5.54 -4.70 6.71
N VAL A 49 4.96 -3.65 6.14
CA VAL A 49 3.57 -3.28 6.35
C VAL A 49 2.80 -3.42 5.05
N THR A 50 1.54 -3.76 5.17
CA THR A 50 0.59 -3.87 4.07
C THR A 50 -0.77 -3.37 4.53
N ASP A 51 -1.67 -3.21 3.56
CA ASP A 51 -3.08 -2.92 3.79
C ASP A 51 -3.99 -3.94 3.09
N ALA A 52 -5.22 -4.05 3.59
CA ALA A 52 -6.36 -4.61 2.87
C ALA A 52 -7.15 -3.49 2.20
N ALA A 53 -7.36 -3.61 0.88
CA ALA A 53 -8.00 -2.58 0.06
C ALA A 53 -9.21 -1.96 0.77
N THR A 54 -9.25 -0.63 0.89
CA THR A 54 -10.51 0.07 1.14
C THR A 54 -10.97 0.82 -0.08
N ASP A 55 -12.26 0.81 -0.26
CA ASP A 55 -12.94 1.38 -1.40
C ASP A 55 -13.41 2.83 -1.07
N GLU A 56 -13.21 3.31 0.16
CA GLU A 56 -13.71 4.61 0.63
C GLU A 56 -12.60 5.68 0.80
N ILE A 57 -11.32 5.27 0.87
CA ILE A 57 -10.18 6.15 1.11
C ILE A 57 -9.27 6.24 -0.11
N ASP A 58 -8.81 7.44 -0.45
CA ASP A 58 -7.85 7.70 -1.54
C ASP A 58 -6.41 7.72 -1.01
N VAL A 59 -6.22 8.31 0.17
CA VAL A 59 -4.94 8.42 0.88
C VAL A 59 -5.16 8.14 2.34
N PHE A 60 -4.35 7.24 2.91
CA PHE A 60 -4.26 7.03 4.34
C PHE A 60 -2.79 7.11 4.74
N GLU A 61 -2.30 8.34 4.85
CA GLU A 61 -0.92 8.59 5.20
C GLU A 61 -0.78 8.85 6.70
N VAL A 62 0.09 8.07 7.37
CA VAL A 62 0.37 8.19 8.80
C VAL A 62 1.82 7.81 9.10
N ASP A 63 2.36 8.37 10.19
CA ASP A 63 3.68 8.00 10.69
C ASP A 63 3.60 6.79 11.61
N ILE A 64 4.41 5.77 11.35
CA ILE A 64 4.75 4.71 12.29
C ILE A 64 6.00 5.16 13.04
N VAL A 65 5.87 5.48 14.33
CA VAL A 65 6.97 6.06 15.12
C VAL A 65 7.70 5.06 16.00
N ALA A 66 7.11 3.89 16.25
CA ALA A 66 7.72 2.79 16.98
C ALA A 66 7.13 1.45 16.54
N PHE A 67 7.96 0.40 16.58
CA PHE A 67 7.53 -0.97 16.45
C PHE A 67 8.34 -1.85 17.41
N ARG A 68 7.68 -2.37 18.44
CA ARG A 68 8.32 -3.17 19.49
C ARG A 68 7.75 -4.57 19.57
N PHE A 69 8.61 -5.53 19.89
CA PHE A 69 8.22 -6.89 20.25
C PHE A 69 8.37 -7.09 21.75
N GLU A 70 7.47 -7.87 22.36
CA GLU A 70 7.59 -8.27 23.76
C GLU A 70 7.87 -9.77 23.85
N ARG A 71 8.96 -10.08 24.54
CA ARG A 71 9.42 -11.43 24.81
C ARG A 71 8.69 -11.96 26.04
N SER A 72 8.49 -13.28 26.10
CA SER A 72 7.82 -14.01 27.18
C SER A 72 8.40 -13.80 28.58
N ASP A 73 9.62 -13.28 28.69
CA ASP A 73 10.26 -12.88 29.96
C ASP A 73 10.01 -11.40 30.34
N GLY A 74 9.15 -10.70 29.59
CA GLY A 74 8.81 -9.29 29.77
C GLY A 74 9.79 -8.31 29.10
N ALA A 75 10.85 -8.79 28.45
CA ALA A 75 11.78 -7.90 27.75
C ALA A 75 11.14 -7.31 26.48
N SER A 76 11.31 -6.00 26.26
CA SER A 76 10.85 -5.32 25.05
C SER A 76 12.01 -5.05 24.10
N VAL A 77 11.78 -5.25 22.79
CA VAL A 77 12.77 -5.03 21.72
C VAL A 77 12.18 -4.12 20.67
N GLU A 78 12.70 -2.90 20.56
CA GLU A 78 12.37 -1.95 19.50
C GLU A 78 13.12 -2.31 18.21
N VAL A 79 12.42 -2.36 17.08
CA VAL A 79 13.01 -2.73 15.78
C VAL A 79 12.86 -1.65 14.72
N LEU A 80 12.15 -0.55 15.01
CA LEU A 80 12.02 0.56 14.08
C LEU A 80 12.96 1.70 14.50
N PRO A 81 14.13 1.84 13.85
CA PRO A 81 15.15 2.80 14.31
C PRO A 81 14.73 4.26 14.11
N GLN A 82 13.76 4.52 13.22
CA GLN A 82 13.23 5.84 12.92
C GLN A 82 11.81 5.78 12.37
N THR A 83 11.07 6.87 12.55
CA THR A 83 9.73 7.06 11.99
C THR A 83 9.64 6.65 10.52
N ALA A 84 8.64 5.84 10.21
CA ALA A 84 8.25 5.44 8.87
C ALA A 84 6.91 6.07 8.49
N ARG A 85 6.94 7.04 7.58
CA ARG A 85 5.75 7.58 6.95
C ARG A 85 5.23 6.60 5.89
N VAL A 86 3.98 6.16 6.03
CA VAL A 86 3.38 5.15 5.15
C VAL A 86 2.02 5.63 4.67
N ASP A 87 1.75 5.51 3.36
CA ASP A 87 0.40 5.60 2.80
C ASP A 87 -0.17 4.18 2.63
N PHE A 88 -0.97 3.74 3.60
CA PHE A 88 -1.55 2.40 3.61
C PHE A 88 -2.47 2.19 2.41
N ALA A 89 -3.11 3.23 1.88
CA ALA A 89 -3.97 3.13 0.71
C ALA A 89 -3.21 2.68 -0.57
N GLN A 90 -1.87 2.72 -0.58
CA GLN A 90 -1.06 2.24 -1.71
C GLN A 90 -0.60 0.79 -1.57
N LEU A 91 -0.80 0.16 -0.41
CA LEU A 91 -0.19 -1.13 -0.07
C LEU A 91 -1.13 -2.34 -0.27
N VAL A 92 -2.20 -2.15 -1.04
CA VAL A 92 -3.19 -3.21 -1.29
C VAL A 92 -2.59 -4.45 -1.94
N SER A 93 -1.63 -4.29 -2.84
CA SER A 93 -1.05 -5.40 -3.64
C SER A 93 0.45 -5.59 -3.42
N VAL A 94 1.04 -4.89 -2.46
CA VAL A 94 2.47 -4.94 -2.13
C VAL A 94 2.66 -4.75 -0.64
N SER A 95 3.72 -5.35 -0.10
CA SER A 95 4.14 -5.09 1.28
C SER A 95 5.34 -4.16 1.26
N GLU A 96 5.24 -3.01 1.92
CA GLU A 96 6.37 -2.08 1.99
C GLU A 96 7.28 -2.46 3.15
N VAL A 97 8.55 -2.76 2.85
CA VAL A 97 9.54 -3.04 3.89
C VAL A 97 9.91 -1.73 4.59
N ILE A 98 9.66 -1.69 5.90
CA ILE A 98 9.92 -0.52 6.74
C ILE A 98 11.16 -0.68 7.60
N ALA A 99 11.62 -1.91 7.86
CA ALA A 99 12.87 -2.18 8.57
C ALA A 99 13.47 -3.55 8.23
N ALA A 100 14.79 -3.64 8.34
CA ALA A 100 15.57 -4.87 8.34
C ALA A 100 16.43 -4.89 9.62
N ALA A 101 15.89 -5.47 10.70
CA ALA A 101 16.47 -5.43 12.03
C ALA A 101 17.00 -6.80 12.48
N SER A 102 17.68 -6.84 13.63
CA SER A 102 18.02 -8.09 14.33
C SER A 102 17.17 -8.22 15.59
N LEU A 103 16.68 -9.42 15.86
CA LEU A 103 15.89 -9.77 17.05
C LEU A 103 16.70 -10.71 17.94
N PRO A 104 16.85 -10.45 19.25
CA PRO A 104 17.40 -11.43 20.19
C PRO A 104 16.68 -12.77 20.13
N VAL A 105 17.40 -13.86 20.33
CA VAL A 105 16.80 -15.20 20.48
C VAL A 105 15.81 -15.22 21.65
N GLY A 106 14.65 -15.84 21.43
CA GLY A 106 13.61 -15.95 22.45
C GLY A 106 12.21 -16.19 21.89
N ASN A 107 11.25 -16.39 22.80
CA ASN A 107 9.84 -16.55 22.47
C ASN A 107 9.12 -15.22 22.69
N TYR A 108 8.47 -14.71 21.65
CA TYR A 108 7.74 -13.45 21.64
C TYR A 108 6.24 -13.69 21.66
N THR A 109 5.52 -12.97 22.51
CA THR A 109 4.08 -13.17 22.76
C THR A 109 3.21 -12.11 22.09
N GLN A 110 3.75 -10.90 21.92
CA GLN A 110 3.03 -9.78 21.31
C GLN A 110 3.98 -8.78 20.64
N ALA A 111 3.42 -7.93 19.79
CA ALA A 111 4.07 -6.76 19.25
C ALA A 111 3.21 -5.52 19.47
N PHE A 112 3.80 -4.34 19.34
CA PHE A 112 3.10 -3.08 19.38
C PHE A 112 3.60 -2.19 18.26
N MET A 113 2.66 -1.50 17.61
CA MET A 113 2.94 -0.45 16.64
C MET A 113 2.42 0.87 17.20
N THR A 114 3.22 1.93 17.15
CA THR A 114 2.75 3.27 17.48
C THR A 114 2.56 4.08 16.21
N LEU A 115 1.32 4.49 15.96
CA LEU A 115 0.97 5.43 14.90
C LEU A 115 0.92 6.85 15.46
N ASP A 116 1.41 7.84 14.72
CA ASP A 116 1.30 9.26 15.06
C ASP A 116 0.35 9.97 14.09
N PHE A 117 -0.82 10.32 14.60
CA PHE A 117 -1.86 11.02 13.84
C PHE A 117 -1.67 12.54 13.78
N GLY A 118 -0.71 13.11 14.51
CA GLY A 118 -0.53 14.57 14.57
C GLY A 118 -0.18 15.23 13.24
N GLY A 119 0.44 14.46 12.34
CA GLY A 119 0.67 14.85 10.95
C GLY A 119 0.04 13.89 9.95
N ALA A 120 -0.91 13.04 10.38
CA ALA A 120 -1.58 12.13 9.47
C ALA A 120 -2.42 12.91 8.48
N MET A 121 -2.55 12.35 7.29
CA MET A 121 -3.38 12.90 6.26
C MET A 121 -4.19 11.79 5.63
N VAL A 122 -5.49 11.87 5.87
CA VAL A 122 -6.46 10.89 5.40
C VAL A 122 -7.44 11.62 4.52
N ARG A 123 -7.83 11.00 3.42
CA ARG A 123 -8.85 11.59 2.56
C ARG A 123 -9.78 10.55 1.96
N ILE A 124 -11.05 10.88 2.04
CA ILE A 124 -12.16 10.12 1.49
C ILE A 124 -12.18 10.26 -0.04
N ASN A 125 -12.51 9.19 -0.73
CA ASN A 125 -12.66 9.18 -2.18
C ASN A 125 -13.61 10.28 -2.66
N GLY A 126 -13.17 11.05 -3.66
CA GLY A 126 -13.93 12.18 -4.21
C GLY A 126 -13.79 13.50 -3.45
N SER A 127 -13.31 13.50 -2.21
CA SER A 127 -13.05 14.73 -1.45
C SER A 127 -11.83 15.48 -2.02
N SER A 128 -11.84 16.81 -1.88
CA SER A 128 -10.72 17.70 -2.22
C SER A 128 -9.90 18.15 -1.01
N THR A 129 -10.39 17.89 0.21
CA THR A 129 -9.73 18.29 1.46
C THR A 129 -9.49 17.08 2.37
N PRO A 130 -8.45 17.08 3.22
CA PRO A 130 -8.26 16.03 4.22
C PRO A 130 -9.47 15.89 5.13
N ALA A 131 -9.82 14.65 5.46
CA ALA A 131 -10.89 14.36 6.39
C ALA A 131 -10.45 14.61 7.84
N SER A 132 -11.38 15.04 8.68
CA SER A 132 -11.13 15.07 10.13
C SER A 132 -11.05 13.64 10.67
N LEU A 133 -10.07 13.38 11.54
CA LEU A 133 -9.91 12.07 12.17
C LEU A 133 -10.46 12.09 13.58
N VAL A 134 -11.32 11.13 13.88
CA VAL A 134 -11.88 10.96 15.23
C VAL A 134 -11.71 9.53 15.71
N ASP A 135 -11.66 9.35 17.02
CA ASP A 135 -11.86 8.05 17.64
C ASP A 135 -13.36 7.72 17.67
N SER A 136 -13.67 6.51 18.10
CA SER A 136 -15.04 6.02 18.32
C SER A 136 -15.93 6.77 19.32
N LYS A 137 -15.34 7.65 20.13
CA LYS A 137 -16.09 8.54 21.03
C LYS A 137 -16.35 9.89 20.36
N GLY A 138 -15.90 10.08 19.12
CA GLY A 138 -15.95 11.34 18.40
C GLY A 138 -14.85 12.32 18.83
N ALA A 139 -13.86 11.89 19.62
CA ALA A 139 -12.77 12.76 20.02
C ALA A 139 -11.74 12.86 18.88
N PRO A 140 -11.21 14.05 18.56
CA PRO A 140 -10.21 14.20 17.50
C PRO A 140 -8.94 13.37 17.75
N LEU A 141 -8.42 12.73 16.70
CA LEU A 141 -7.13 12.05 16.69
C LEU A 141 -6.04 13.01 16.20
N SER A 142 -5.14 13.44 17.08
CA SER A 142 -4.08 14.41 16.76
C SER A 142 -2.71 14.06 17.35
N GLY A 143 -2.50 12.81 17.77
CA GLY A 143 -1.25 12.38 18.40
C GLY A 143 -1.01 10.88 18.30
N ARG A 144 -0.14 10.39 19.18
CA ARG A 144 0.30 8.99 19.15
C ARG A 144 -0.76 8.04 19.69
N GLN A 145 -0.98 6.96 18.97
CA GLN A 145 -1.80 5.83 19.35
C GLN A 145 -0.95 4.57 19.30
N GLU A 146 -0.84 3.90 20.44
CA GLU A 146 -0.17 2.61 20.53
C GLU A 146 -1.18 1.48 20.32
N LEU A 147 -0.82 0.56 19.44
CA LEU A 147 -1.69 -0.47 18.93
C LEU A 147 -1.03 -1.80 19.26
N GLN A 148 -1.70 -2.60 20.08
CA GLN A 148 -1.24 -3.94 20.41
C GLN A 148 -1.57 -4.89 19.26
N ILE A 149 -0.59 -5.69 18.87
CA ILE A 149 -0.67 -6.69 17.81
C ILE A 149 -0.51 -8.06 18.47
N GLN A 150 -1.54 -8.89 18.37
CA GLN A 150 -1.51 -10.26 18.85
C GLN A 150 -1.05 -11.21 17.73
N PHE A 151 -0.15 -12.15 18.07
CA PHE A 151 0.28 -13.17 17.12
C PHE A 151 -0.75 -14.31 17.00
N PRO A 152 -0.92 -14.88 15.80
CA PRO A 152 -1.63 -16.14 15.65
C PRO A 152 -0.98 -17.21 16.56
N ASN A 153 -1.81 -17.97 17.28
CA ASN A 153 -1.38 -19.03 18.21
C ASN A 153 -0.59 -18.57 19.46
N GLY A 154 -0.65 -17.28 19.83
CA GLY A 154 -0.12 -16.78 21.10
C GLY A 154 1.39 -16.47 21.13
N GLY A 155 2.10 -16.55 20.00
CA GLY A 155 3.49 -16.12 19.90
C GLY A 155 4.31 -16.69 18.73
N PHE A 156 5.58 -16.29 18.63
CA PHE A 156 6.56 -16.90 17.73
C PHE A 156 7.97 -16.97 18.35
N ALA A 157 8.78 -17.95 17.93
CA ALA A 157 10.12 -18.20 18.44
C ALA A 157 11.21 -17.72 17.46
N VAL A 158 12.11 -16.86 17.95
CA VAL A 158 13.31 -16.39 17.24
C VAL A 158 14.49 -17.29 17.57
N GLY A 159 15.08 -17.91 16.55
CA GLY A 159 16.27 -18.74 16.65
C GLY A 159 17.53 -18.03 16.15
N ALA A 160 18.69 -18.47 16.65
CA ALA A 160 19.98 -17.87 16.31
C ALA A 160 20.26 -18.00 14.80
N ARG A 161 20.68 -16.90 14.17
CA ARG A 161 21.05 -16.81 12.75
C ARG A 161 19.94 -17.27 11.80
N LYS A 162 18.69 -17.27 12.25
CA LYS A 162 17.52 -17.53 11.41
C LYS A 162 16.92 -16.22 10.93
N GLY A 163 16.50 -16.17 9.68
CA GLY A 163 15.78 -15.03 9.13
C GLY A 163 14.26 -15.21 9.15
N TYR A 164 13.56 -14.09 9.33
CA TYR A 164 12.12 -13.99 9.48
C TYR A 164 11.59 -12.84 8.61
N PHE A 165 10.45 -13.05 7.98
CA PHE A 165 9.68 -12.02 7.29
C PHE A 165 8.38 -11.79 8.07
N ALA A 166 8.27 -10.63 8.71
CA ALA A 166 7.05 -10.22 9.40
C ALA A 166 6.27 -9.24 8.52
N GLU A 167 5.01 -9.54 8.31
CA GLU A 167 4.09 -8.68 7.57
C GLU A 167 2.97 -8.25 8.51
N VAL A 168 2.80 -6.94 8.66
CA VAL A 168 1.74 -6.33 9.45
C VAL A 168 0.72 -5.70 8.53
N ASP A 169 -0.48 -6.24 8.56
CA ASP A 169 -1.62 -5.83 7.77
C ASP A 169 -2.50 -4.88 8.59
N PHE A 170 -2.50 -3.62 8.19
CA PHE A 170 -3.46 -2.66 8.71
C PHE A 170 -4.70 -2.72 7.82
N ASP A 171 -5.76 -3.39 8.27
CA ASP A 171 -6.96 -3.57 7.44
C ASP A 171 -7.77 -2.26 7.46
N LEU A 172 -7.52 -1.32 6.53
CA LEU A 172 -8.22 -0.04 6.50
C LEU A 172 -9.75 -0.23 6.42
N ASP A 173 -10.20 -1.25 5.69
CA ASP A 173 -11.61 -1.56 5.52
C ASP A 173 -12.30 -2.02 6.80
N GLN A 174 -11.57 -2.62 7.74
CA GLN A 174 -12.09 -2.93 9.07
C GLN A 174 -11.83 -1.81 10.07
N SER A 175 -10.81 -0.99 9.83
CA SER A 175 -10.31 0.00 10.79
C SER A 175 -10.98 1.36 10.68
N LEU A 176 -11.69 1.68 9.59
CA LEU A 176 -12.13 3.06 9.32
C LEU A 176 -13.62 3.19 9.07
N MET A 177 -14.37 4.04 9.79
CA MET A 177 -15.69 4.47 9.33
C MET A 177 -15.61 5.80 8.61
N VAL A 178 -16.13 5.84 7.39
CA VAL A 178 -16.20 7.06 6.59
C VAL A 178 -17.57 7.71 6.74
N ASP A 179 -17.57 8.99 7.09
CA ASP A 179 -18.69 9.91 6.90
C ASP A 179 -18.28 10.91 5.81
N ALA A 180 -18.64 10.59 4.57
CA ALA A 180 -18.35 11.45 3.43
C ALA A 180 -19.09 12.79 3.50
N GLY A 181 -20.27 12.83 4.13
CA GLY A 181 -21.07 14.06 4.26
C GLY A 181 -20.42 15.07 5.22
N ALA A 182 -19.88 14.58 6.33
CA ALA A 182 -19.13 15.40 7.29
C ALA A 182 -17.63 15.54 6.96
N ASN A 183 -17.14 14.88 5.90
CA ASN A 183 -15.72 14.72 5.59
C ASN A 183 -14.92 14.29 6.83
N GLN A 184 -15.38 13.22 7.48
CA GLN A 184 -14.83 12.70 8.73
C GLN A 184 -14.56 11.20 8.61
N VAL A 185 -13.45 10.75 9.20
CA VAL A 185 -13.10 9.34 9.31
C VAL A 185 -12.92 8.98 10.78
N GLU A 186 -13.73 8.04 11.25
CA GLU A 186 -13.54 7.39 12.54
C GLU A 186 -12.49 6.28 12.40
N VAL A 187 -11.48 6.24 13.26
CA VAL A 187 -10.44 5.22 13.25
C VAL A 187 -10.58 4.30 14.47
N ASP A 188 -10.76 3.02 14.21
CA ASP A 188 -10.88 1.94 15.22
C ASP A 188 -9.80 0.84 15.06
N SER A 189 -8.73 1.18 14.33
CA SER A 189 -7.43 0.49 14.28
C SER A 189 -7.43 -1.03 14.52
N VAL A 190 -7.66 -1.82 13.47
CA VAL A 190 -7.58 -3.29 13.47
C VAL A 190 -6.33 -3.73 12.70
N PHE A 191 -5.42 -4.43 13.38
CA PHE A 191 -4.17 -4.93 12.81
C PHE A 191 -4.09 -6.45 12.87
N PHE A 192 -3.51 -7.02 11.83
CA PHE A 192 -3.14 -8.43 11.78
C PHE A 192 -1.64 -8.54 11.53
N ALA A 193 -0.97 -9.51 12.14
CA ALA A 193 0.43 -9.78 11.85
C ALA A 193 0.63 -11.26 11.53
N SER A 194 1.47 -11.50 10.53
CA SER A 194 1.89 -12.83 10.13
C SER A 194 3.41 -12.91 10.12
N ILE A 195 3.95 -14.02 10.62
CA ILE A 195 5.37 -14.34 10.55
C ILE A 195 5.56 -15.44 9.51
N ASN A 196 6.41 -15.19 8.52
CA ASN A 196 6.66 -16.06 7.37
C ASN A 196 5.35 -16.54 6.72
N PRO A 197 4.48 -15.61 6.25
CA PRO A 197 3.26 -15.98 5.55
C PRO A 197 3.57 -16.92 4.38
N ALA A 198 2.72 -17.93 4.16
CA ALA A 198 2.94 -18.92 3.10
C ALA A 198 2.85 -18.31 1.69
N GLN A 199 2.14 -17.19 1.55
CA GLN A 199 1.95 -16.45 0.30
C GLN A 199 2.11 -14.95 0.58
N PRO A 200 3.33 -14.44 0.81
CA PRO A 200 3.56 -13.02 1.03
C PRO A 200 3.19 -12.24 -0.24
N LYS A 201 2.73 -10.99 -0.08
CA LYS A 201 2.68 -10.07 -1.22
C LYS A 201 4.10 -9.76 -1.68
N ALA A 202 4.24 -9.36 -2.93
CA ALA A 202 5.53 -8.87 -3.42
C ALA A 202 6.00 -7.69 -2.55
N ALA A 203 7.20 -7.82 -1.99
CA ALA A 203 7.80 -6.80 -1.17
C ALA A 203 8.28 -5.63 -2.05
N ARG A 204 8.00 -4.42 -1.61
CA ARG A 204 8.54 -3.18 -2.16
C ARG A 204 9.55 -2.62 -1.16
N VAL A 205 10.79 -2.45 -1.60
CA VAL A 205 11.90 -2.01 -0.74
C VAL A 205 12.52 -0.74 -1.32
N PRO A 206 12.26 0.44 -0.74
CA PRO A 206 13.00 1.64 -1.07
C PRO A 206 14.38 1.62 -0.37
N GLY A 207 15.43 2.06 -1.06
CA GLY A 207 16.76 2.08 -0.48
C GLY A 207 17.88 2.56 -1.40
N LEU A 208 19.09 2.61 -0.87
CA LEU A 208 20.31 2.91 -1.62
C LEU A 208 21.01 1.63 -2.05
N ALA A 209 21.20 1.47 -3.36
CA ALA A 209 21.93 0.34 -3.93
C ALA A 209 23.44 0.57 -3.86
N SER A 210 24.18 -0.44 -3.42
CA SER A 210 25.65 -0.43 -3.35
C SER A 210 26.22 -1.85 -3.45
N GLY A 211 27.53 -1.96 -3.69
CA GLY A 211 28.24 -3.25 -3.59
C GLY A 211 27.80 -4.26 -4.65
N PHE A 212 27.70 -3.82 -5.90
CA PHE A 212 27.34 -4.64 -7.05
C PHE A 212 28.35 -5.76 -7.30
N THR A 213 27.87 -6.98 -7.51
CA THR A 213 28.68 -8.17 -7.74
C THR A 213 28.57 -8.71 -9.17
N SER A 214 29.52 -9.54 -9.58
CA SER A 214 29.47 -10.24 -10.88
C SER A 214 28.35 -11.27 -10.99
N SER A 215 27.73 -11.67 -9.88
CA SER A 215 26.57 -12.57 -9.85
C SER A 215 25.23 -11.84 -9.94
N ALA A 216 25.22 -10.59 -10.42
CA ALA A 216 24.02 -9.75 -10.55
C ALA A 216 23.27 -9.53 -9.21
N THR A 217 24.03 -9.41 -8.12
CA THR A 217 23.52 -9.06 -6.79
C THR A 217 24.08 -7.72 -6.32
N PHE A 218 23.38 -7.05 -5.40
CA PHE A 218 23.84 -5.83 -4.73
C PHE A 218 23.22 -5.73 -3.33
N SER A 219 23.82 -4.90 -2.46
CA SER A 219 23.26 -4.55 -1.16
C SER A 219 22.29 -3.37 -1.32
N LEU A 220 21.12 -3.48 -0.70
CA LEU A 220 20.13 -2.41 -0.61
C LEU A 220 20.02 -1.95 0.84
N ASP A 221 20.56 -0.78 1.12
CA ASP A 221 20.36 -0.11 2.40
C ASP A 221 18.93 0.44 2.45
N VAL A 222 18.08 -0.16 3.27
CA VAL A 222 16.65 0.14 3.38
C VAL A 222 16.48 1.56 3.89
N ARG A 223 15.91 2.44 3.07
CA ARG A 223 15.72 3.85 3.38
C ARG A 223 14.39 4.39 2.87
N ARG A 224 13.94 5.45 3.53
CA ARG A 224 12.83 6.31 3.07
C ARG A 224 13.22 7.03 1.76
N ARG A 225 12.22 7.33 0.92
CA ARG A 225 12.34 8.08 -0.34
C ARG A 225 12.98 9.48 -0.26
N LEU A 226 13.03 10.03 0.95
CA LEU A 226 13.51 11.37 1.34
C LEU A 226 14.45 11.32 2.57
N GLY A 227 14.79 10.13 3.09
CA GLY A 227 15.45 9.95 4.39
C GLY A 227 16.85 9.39 4.25
N LEU A 228 17.77 9.93 5.06
CA LEU A 228 19.20 9.60 5.00
C LEU A 228 19.62 8.51 5.99
N VAL A 229 18.71 7.98 6.80
CA VAL A 229 19.04 7.01 7.85
C VAL A 229 18.70 5.60 7.41
N SER A 230 19.71 4.74 7.50
CA SER A 230 19.60 3.31 7.27
C SER A 230 18.60 2.67 8.24
N ARG A 231 17.77 1.77 7.73
CA ARG A 231 16.91 0.90 8.51
C ARG A 231 17.35 -0.56 8.43
N GLY A 232 18.64 -0.77 8.18
CA GLY A 232 19.25 -2.06 7.89
C GLY A 232 19.34 -2.34 6.38
N SER A 233 19.94 -3.47 6.03
CA SER A 233 20.23 -3.82 4.63
C SER A 233 19.63 -5.16 4.22
N LEU A 234 19.29 -5.27 2.94
CA LEU A 234 18.87 -6.50 2.28
C LEU A 234 19.80 -6.80 1.11
N THR A 235 20.08 -8.09 0.85
CA THR A 235 20.70 -8.46 -0.42
C THR A 235 19.62 -8.52 -1.49
N VAL A 236 19.86 -7.92 -2.65
CA VAL A 236 18.98 -8.03 -3.80
C VAL A 236 19.67 -8.86 -4.85
N SER A 237 18.97 -9.88 -5.34
CA SER A 237 19.36 -10.67 -6.51
C SER A 237 18.49 -10.27 -7.69
N THR A 238 19.10 -10.11 -8.86
CA THR A 238 18.41 -9.89 -10.13
C THR A 238 18.60 -11.08 -11.05
N GLY A 239 17.80 -11.17 -12.12
CA GLY A 239 17.83 -12.28 -13.06
C GLY A 239 17.47 -11.84 -14.48
N PRO A 240 17.48 -12.77 -15.46
CA PRO A 240 17.27 -12.45 -16.87
C PRO A 240 15.93 -11.78 -17.19
N ALA A 241 14.91 -11.98 -16.34
CA ALA A 241 13.59 -11.39 -16.48
C ALA A 241 13.38 -10.10 -15.65
N THR A 242 14.35 -9.71 -14.83
CA THR A 242 14.24 -8.49 -14.01
C THR A 242 14.18 -7.27 -14.92
N VAL A 243 13.15 -6.44 -14.73
CA VAL A 243 12.97 -5.19 -15.49
C VAL A 243 13.59 -4.04 -14.71
N PHE A 244 14.44 -3.26 -15.36
CA PHE A 244 15.09 -2.07 -14.81
C PHE A 244 14.51 -0.83 -15.47
N ASN A 245 13.90 0.06 -14.68
CA ASN A 245 13.41 1.35 -15.14
C ASN A 245 14.27 2.48 -14.56
N LEU A 246 15.25 2.94 -15.33
CA LEU A 246 16.35 3.80 -14.88
C LEU A 246 16.21 5.24 -15.37
N GLY A 247 15.02 5.84 -15.21
CA GLY A 247 14.78 7.25 -15.52
C GLY A 247 14.56 7.54 -17.02
N GLY A 248 13.57 6.88 -17.61
CA GLY A 248 13.22 7.00 -19.03
C GLY A 248 13.82 5.91 -19.93
N GLN A 249 14.74 5.10 -19.40
CA GLN A 249 15.27 3.92 -20.06
C GLN A 249 14.76 2.66 -19.36
N VAL A 250 14.13 1.76 -20.11
CA VAL A 250 13.67 0.46 -19.63
C VAL A 250 14.54 -0.62 -20.25
N LEU A 251 15.20 -1.40 -19.40
CA LEU A 251 16.11 -2.49 -19.74
C LEU A 251 15.69 -3.76 -19.01
N THR A 252 16.21 -4.90 -19.45
CA THR A 252 15.90 -6.20 -18.84
C THR A 252 17.17 -7.02 -18.64
N GLY A 253 17.22 -7.79 -17.55
CA GLY A 253 18.33 -8.69 -17.27
C GLY A 253 19.68 -7.99 -17.10
N GLN A 254 20.74 -8.61 -17.62
CA GLN A 254 22.12 -8.15 -17.41
C GLN A 254 22.36 -6.72 -17.87
N ALA A 255 21.81 -6.31 -19.04
CA ALA A 255 21.96 -4.94 -19.53
C ALA A 255 21.40 -3.91 -18.55
N GLY A 256 20.30 -4.23 -17.86
CA GLY A 256 19.71 -3.37 -16.85
C GLY A 256 20.53 -3.34 -15.55
N PHE A 257 21.09 -4.47 -15.15
CA PHE A 257 22.02 -4.55 -14.01
C PHE A 257 23.28 -3.70 -14.26
N ASP A 258 23.91 -3.86 -15.42
CA ASP A 258 25.11 -3.10 -15.79
C ASP A 258 24.82 -1.59 -15.84
N ALA A 259 23.66 -1.19 -16.38
CA ALA A 259 23.24 0.20 -16.43
C ALA A 259 22.95 0.80 -15.04
N LEU A 260 22.43 -0.01 -14.10
CA LEU A 260 22.27 0.40 -12.71
C LEU A 260 23.63 0.51 -12.00
N GLN A 261 24.51 -0.47 -12.17
CA GLN A 261 25.86 -0.44 -11.61
C GLN A 261 26.65 0.78 -12.10
N ALA A 262 26.47 1.18 -13.36
CA ALA A 262 27.07 2.38 -13.92
C ALA A 262 26.58 3.69 -13.28
N LYS A 263 25.46 3.69 -12.53
CA LYS A 263 25.04 4.84 -11.71
C LYS A 263 25.90 5.01 -10.46
N GLY A 264 26.61 3.96 -10.04
CA GLY A 264 27.47 3.94 -8.86
C GLY A 264 26.75 3.53 -7.58
N ASP A 265 27.54 3.39 -6.52
CA ASP A 265 27.02 3.17 -5.17
C ASP A 265 26.16 4.36 -4.70
N ASP A 266 25.34 4.10 -3.68
CA ASP A 266 24.39 5.06 -3.12
C ASP A 266 23.31 5.55 -4.11
N THR A 267 23.01 4.75 -5.13
CA THR A 267 21.92 5.03 -6.07
C THR A 267 20.57 4.74 -5.42
N LEU A 268 19.71 5.76 -5.28
CA LEU A 268 18.38 5.60 -4.71
C LEU A 268 17.44 4.88 -5.68
N ILE A 269 16.97 3.71 -5.24
CA ILE A 269 16.07 2.86 -6.00
C ILE A 269 14.89 2.37 -5.17
N VAL A 270 13.93 1.76 -5.86
CA VAL A 270 12.93 0.87 -5.29
C VAL A 270 13.05 -0.47 -5.99
N THR A 271 13.14 -1.54 -5.22
CA THR A 271 13.06 -2.90 -5.73
C THR A 271 11.70 -3.49 -5.41
N LYS A 272 11.15 -4.29 -6.33
CA LYS A 272 9.95 -5.08 -6.11
C LYS A 272 10.26 -6.55 -6.38
N GLY A 273 9.81 -7.44 -5.52
CA GLY A 273 10.13 -8.86 -5.64
C GLY A 273 9.75 -9.67 -4.41
N GLU A 274 10.09 -10.95 -4.42
CA GLU A 274 9.88 -11.85 -3.30
C GLU A 274 11.06 -11.79 -2.33
N VAL A 275 10.78 -11.73 -1.02
CA VAL A 275 11.81 -11.81 0.02
C VAL A 275 11.89 -13.24 0.53
N ASN A 276 13.05 -13.86 0.37
CA ASN A 276 13.34 -15.13 1.01
C ASN A 276 13.82 -14.84 2.45
N PRO A 277 13.05 -15.23 3.49
CA PRO A 277 13.41 -14.95 4.87
C PRO A 277 14.69 -15.68 5.28
N LEU A 278 14.94 -16.90 4.80
CA LEU A 278 16.08 -17.71 5.22
C LEU A 278 17.42 -17.14 4.74
N SER A 279 17.46 -16.66 3.49
CA SER A 279 18.68 -16.09 2.89
C SER A 279 18.74 -14.57 2.96
N ARG A 280 17.73 -13.92 3.56
CA ARG A 280 17.60 -12.46 3.65
C ARG A 280 17.83 -11.75 2.31
N THR A 281 17.40 -12.43 1.25
CA THR A 281 17.62 -12.02 -0.14
C THR A 281 16.28 -11.73 -0.77
N GLN A 282 16.18 -10.58 -1.44
CA GLN A 282 15.05 -10.28 -2.31
C GLN A 282 15.40 -10.68 -3.74
N THR A 283 14.57 -11.53 -4.35
CA THR A 283 14.62 -11.79 -5.79
C THR A 283 13.80 -10.72 -6.50
N ALA A 284 14.47 -9.72 -7.09
CA ALA A 284 13.80 -8.59 -7.73
C ALA A 284 13.23 -8.96 -9.09
N THR A 285 11.95 -8.68 -9.28
CA THR A 285 11.27 -8.71 -10.59
C THR A 285 11.32 -7.34 -11.26
N GLU A 286 11.44 -6.28 -10.48
CA GLU A 286 11.53 -4.91 -10.97
C GLU A 286 12.49 -4.08 -10.12
N VAL A 287 13.32 -3.26 -10.77
CA VAL A 287 14.20 -2.28 -10.15
C VAL A 287 13.93 -0.91 -10.76
N VAL A 288 13.68 0.06 -9.90
CA VAL A 288 13.22 1.40 -10.28
C VAL A 288 14.16 2.44 -9.73
N LEU A 289 14.74 3.27 -10.60
CA LEU A 289 15.46 4.47 -10.18
C LEU A 289 14.47 5.52 -9.64
N LEU A 290 14.83 6.13 -8.51
CA LEU A 290 14.19 7.32 -7.96
C LEU A 290 15.14 8.51 -8.05
N PRO A 291 14.87 9.50 -8.91
CA PRO A 291 15.65 10.73 -8.96
C PRO A 291 15.66 11.43 -7.60
N GLN A 292 16.85 11.83 -7.15
CA GLN A 292 17.01 12.57 -5.89
C GLN A 292 16.88 14.09 -6.07
N ASP A 293 17.11 14.57 -7.29
CA ASP A 293 17.19 15.98 -7.67
C ASP A 293 15.91 16.52 -8.36
N LEU A 294 14.93 15.65 -8.59
CA LEU A 294 13.65 16.01 -9.21
C LEU A 294 12.50 15.90 -8.23
N ASP A 295 11.53 16.79 -8.41
CA ASP A 295 10.22 16.69 -7.77
C ASP A 295 9.43 15.53 -8.38
N GLU A 296 8.45 15.02 -7.64
CA GLU A 296 7.66 13.85 -8.04
C GLU A 296 6.17 14.17 -8.00
N VAL A 297 5.42 13.77 -9.02
CA VAL A 297 3.96 13.75 -8.98
C VAL A 297 3.46 12.36 -9.36
N GLY A 298 2.72 11.71 -8.46
CA GLY A 298 2.12 10.40 -8.70
C GLY A 298 0.61 10.46 -8.61
N GLY A 299 -0.12 9.97 -9.60
CA GLY A 299 -1.57 10.08 -9.59
C GLY A 299 -2.25 9.47 -10.80
N LEU A 300 -3.54 9.74 -10.92
CA LEU A 300 -4.37 9.39 -12.06
C LEU A 300 -4.59 10.64 -12.90
N VAL A 301 -4.40 10.53 -14.21
CA VAL A 301 -4.73 11.61 -15.16
C VAL A 301 -6.25 11.69 -15.26
N VAL A 302 -6.83 12.83 -14.91
CA VAL A 302 -8.29 13.07 -14.92
C VAL A 302 -8.76 13.90 -16.09
N ALA A 303 -7.86 14.68 -16.70
CA ALA A 303 -8.13 15.42 -17.93
C ALA A 303 -6.82 15.68 -18.69
N ARG A 304 -6.94 15.93 -20.00
CA ARG A 304 -5.83 16.22 -20.92
C ARG A 304 -6.25 17.35 -21.87
N SER A 305 -5.43 18.38 -22.01
CA SER A 305 -5.82 19.61 -22.73
C SER A 305 -5.73 19.53 -24.26
N ALA A 306 -5.03 18.53 -24.82
CA ALA A 306 -4.77 18.45 -26.26
C ALA A 306 -4.75 17.00 -26.75
N GLY A 307 -5.08 16.80 -28.03
CA GLY A 307 -5.08 15.51 -28.73
C GLY A 307 -3.67 14.91 -28.94
N PRO A 308 -3.56 13.86 -29.78
CA PRO A 308 -2.27 13.25 -30.11
C PRO A 308 -1.38 14.22 -30.91
N GLY A 309 -0.06 14.02 -30.81
CA GLY A 309 0.93 14.75 -31.60
C GLY A 309 1.13 16.21 -31.18
N GLN A 310 0.67 16.59 -30.00
CA GLN A 310 0.79 17.96 -29.47
C GLN A 310 1.38 17.96 -28.06
N ASP A 311 2.06 19.05 -27.73
CA ASP A 311 2.37 19.37 -26.35
C ASP A 311 1.07 19.49 -25.56
N THR A 312 1.07 18.96 -24.34
CA THR A 312 -0.17 18.85 -23.57
C THR A 312 0.03 19.16 -22.11
N THR A 313 -1.04 19.71 -21.54
CA THR A 313 -1.19 19.87 -20.11
C THR A 313 -2.04 18.71 -19.59
N LEU A 314 -1.48 17.95 -18.66
CA LEU A 314 -2.18 16.88 -17.97
C LEU A 314 -2.66 17.38 -16.62
N THR A 315 -3.92 17.14 -16.34
CA THR A 315 -4.51 17.39 -15.03
C THR A 315 -4.52 16.08 -14.27
N LEU A 316 -3.78 16.03 -13.16
CA LEU A 316 -3.68 14.85 -12.32
C LEU A 316 -4.42 15.08 -11.02
N ARG A 317 -5.00 14.01 -10.51
CA ARG A 317 -5.31 13.92 -9.09
C ARG A 317 -4.43 12.88 -8.43
N GLY A 318 -3.60 13.35 -7.49
CA GLY A 318 -2.63 12.49 -6.82
C GLY A 318 -1.71 13.26 -5.88
N VAL A 319 -0.54 12.71 -5.61
CA VAL A 319 0.44 13.25 -4.66
C VAL A 319 1.52 14.01 -5.42
N ALA A 320 1.88 15.19 -4.92
CA ALA A 320 3.01 16.00 -5.33
C ALA A 320 4.03 16.08 -4.19
N VAL A 321 5.25 15.61 -4.45
CA VAL A 321 6.40 15.73 -3.56
C VAL A 321 7.31 16.82 -4.11
N ARG A 322 7.49 17.89 -3.35
CA ARG A 322 8.40 19.00 -3.66
C ARG A 322 9.66 18.84 -2.84
N ARG A 323 10.71 18.28 -3.43
CA ARG A 323 11.96 17.95 -2.71
C ARG A 323 12.67 19.22 -2.25
N GLY A 324 12.80 20.20 -3.14
CA GLY A 324 13.48 21.48 -2.82
C GLY A 324 12.79 22.28 -1.70
N ALA A 325 11.47 22.12 -1.56
CA ALA A 325 10.69 22.76 -0.50
C ALA A 325 10.51 21.88 0.74
N GLY A 326 10.92 20.61 0.69
CA GLY A 326 10.68 19.64 1.76
C GLY A 326 9.19 19.38 2.06
N SER A 327 8.29 19.62 1.09
CA SER A 327 6.84 19.57 1.28
C SER A 327 6.19 18.47 0.44
N VAL A 328 5.08 17.93 0.93
CA VAL A 328 4.22 17.00 0.18
C VAL A 328 2.79 17.54 0.19
N THR A 329 2.16 17.55 -0.99
CA THR A 329 0.76 17.93 -1.20
C THR A 329 0.03 16.74 -1.80
N PHE A 330 -1.20 16.45 -1.38
CA PHE A 330 -1.86 15.21 -1.78
C PHE A 330 -3.27 15.45 -2.30
N ASN A 331 -3.72 14.63 -3.27
CA ASN A 331 -4.83 14.88 -4.24
C ASN A 331 -5.41 16.29 -4.22
N ASP A 332 -4.47 17.20 -4.42
CA ASP A 332 -4.74 18.43 -5.11
C ASP A 332 -4.80 18.11 -6.61
N THR A 333 -5.45 18.99 -7.34
CA THR A 333 -5.34 19.00 -8.79
C THR A 333 -3.94 19.51 -9.14
N VAL A 334 -3.09 18.62 -9.65
CA VAL A 334 -1.74 18.97 -10.05
C VAL A 334 -1.68 19.05 -11.56
N THR A 335 -1.15 20.16 -12.05
CA THR A 335 -0.96 20.38 -13.47
C THR A 335 0.44 19.94 -13.86
N LEU A 336 0.53 19.10 -14.89
CA LEU A 336 1.79 18.70 -15.51
C LEU A 336 1.87 19.30 -16.90
N GLN A 337 2.95 20.01 -17.19
CA GLN A 337 3.23 20.49 -18.53
C GLN A 337 4.22 19.54 -19.20
N THR A 338 3.83 19.00 -20.34
CA THR A 338 4.62 18.01 -21.07
C THR A 338 4.92 18.50 -22.48
N SER A 339 6.08 18.10 -22.99
CA SER A 339 6.47 18.30 -24.38
C SER A 339 6.53 16.96 -25.10
N LEU A 340 5.92 16.86 -26.28
CA LEU A 340 5.99 15.67 -27.11
C LEU A 340 7.44 15.33 -27.48
N ALA A 341 8.29 16.35 -27.69
CA ALA A 341 9.68 16.19 -28.09
C ALA A 341 10.61 15.85 -26.92
N GLU A 342 10.42 16.50 -25.76
CA GLU A 342 11.38 16.43 -24.65
C GLU A 342 10.96 15.49 -23.52
N THR A 343 9.65 15.32 -23.28
CA THR A 343 9.17 14.50 -22.17
C THR A 343 9.30 13.02 -22.51
N LYS A 344 10.24 12.34 -21.84
CA LYS A 344 10.42 10.89 -21.97
C LYS A 344 9.28 10.15 -21.27
N VAL A 345 8.71 9.15 -21.94
CA VAL A 345 7.69 8.27 -21.37
C VAL A 345 8.21 6.83 -21.29
N ALA A 346 8.05 6.21 -20.12
CA ALA A 346 8.46 4.84 -19.88
C ALA A 346 7.28 4.00 -19.40
N LYS A 347 7.16 2.78 -19.93
CA LYS A 347 6.20 1.76 -19.48
C LYS A 347 6.96 0.48 -19.20
N ARG A 348 6.62 -0.21 -18.11
CA ARG A 348 7.22 -1.52 -17.78
C ARG A 348 7.08 -2.47 -18.96
N GLY A 349 8.16 -3.20 -19.28
CA GLY A 349 8.19 -4.18 -20.37
C GLY A 349 8.27 -3.57 -21.78
N VAL A 350 8.24 -2.24 -21.91
CA VAL A 350 8.41 -1.55 -23.20
C VAL A 350 9.80 -0.94 -23.24
N GLN A 351 10.61 -1.31 -24.23
CA GLN A 351 11.97 -0.76 -24.37
C GLN A 351 11.94 0.76 -24.55
N GLY A 352 12.90 1.44 -23.91
CA GLY A 352 12.95 2.91 -23.83
C GLY A 352 13.03 3.60 -25.20
N GLY A 353 12.45 4.80 -25.30
CA GLY A 353 12.51 5.65 -26.50
C GLY A 353 11.40 5.42 -27.54
N THR A 354 10.47 4.51 -27.28
CA THR A 354 9.36 4.20 -28.21
C THR A 354 8.04 4.91 -27.88
N LEU A 355 7.91 5.45 -26.66
CA LEU A 355 6.69 6.11 -26.20
C LEU A 355 6.88 7.62 -26.13
N THR A 356 5.85 8.34 -26.57
CA THR A 356 5.71 9.79 -26.41
C THR A 356 4.64 10.10 -25.37
N THR A 357 4.38 11.39 -25.13
CA THR A 357 3.27 11.86 -24.28
C THR A 357 1.90 11.38 -24.76
N ASP A 358 1.75 10.93 -26.01
CA ASP A 358 0.51 10.34 -26.53
C ASP A 358 0.17 8.99 -25.89
N ALA A 359 1.14 8.31 -25.30
CA ALA A 359 0.90 7.10 -24.52
C ALA A 359 0.19 7.39 -23.17
N ILE A 360 0.06 8.67 -22.78
CA ILE A 360 -0.57 9.10 -21.54
C ILE A 360 -2.01 9.55 -21.82
N ASN A 361 -2.96 8.62 -21.71
CA ASN A 361 -4.39 8.91 -21.85
C ASN A 361 -5.05 9.26 -20.51
N VAL A 362 -6.26 9.82 -20.55
CA VAL A 362 -7.08 10.03 -19.34
C VAL A 362 -7.42 8.67 -18.72
N GLY A 363 -7.45 8.62 -17.39
CA GLY A 363 -7.57 7.37 -16.62
C GLY A 363 -6.22 6.72 -16.31
N GLN A 364 -5.17 6.99 -17.10
CA GLN A 364 -3.87 6.37 -16.90
C GLN A 364 -3.22 6.82 -15.58
N ARG A 365 -2.80 5.84 -14.77
CA ARG A 365 -1.97 6.09 -13.59
C ARG A 365 -0.53 6.37 -14.02
N ILE A 366 0.06 7.43 -13.49
CA ILE A 366 1.43 7.82 -13.80
C ILE A 366 2.24 8.22 -12.56
N LEU A 367 3.56 8.18 -12.74
CA LEU A 367 4.54 8.79 -11.85
C LEU A 367 5.45 9.69 -12.69
N ALA A 368 5.30 11.00 -12.55
CA ALA A 368 6.06 12.01 -13.25
C ALA A 368 7.16 12.57 -12.35
N TYR A 369 8.31 12.81 -12.96
CA TYR A 369 9.44 13.49 -12.35
C TYR A 369 9.73 14.73 -13.16
N GLY A 370 9.94 15.85 -12.49
CA GLY A 370 10.13 17.15 -13.12
C GLY A 370 10.62 18.19 -12.14
N ARG A 371 10.44 19.47 -12.47
CA ARG A 371 10.69 20.58 -11.55
C ARG A 371 9.44 21.41 -11.39
N PHE A 372 9.07 21.73 -10.15
CA PHE A 372 7.95 22.63 -9.93
C PHE A 372 8.28 24.08 -10.30
N SER A 373 7.34 24.70 -11.01
CA SER A 373 7.25 26.15 -11.19
C SER A 373 5.86 26.58 -10.72
N GLY A 374 5.77 27.18 -9.53
CA GLY A 374 4.49 27.49 -8.89
C GLY A 374 3.71 26.22 -8.51
N SER A 375 2.53 26.01 -9.12
CA SER A 375 1.69 24.81 -8.95
C SER A 375 1.87 23.76 -10.05
N THR A 376 2.65 24.07 -11.09
CA THR A 376 2.83 23.21 -12.26
C THR A 376 4.14 22.43 -12.17
N LEU A 377 4.09 21.13 -12.43
CA LEU A 377 5.29 20.32 -12.64
C LEU A 377 5.70 20.43 -14.12
N ASP A 378 6.86 21.00 -14.40
CA ASP A 378 7.37 21.23 -15.75
C ASP A 378 8.31 20.10 -16.19
N LEU A 379 8.00 19.49 -17.34
CA LEU A 379 8.77 18.45 -18.01
C LEU A 379 9.15 18.84 -19.45
N THR A 380 9.02 20.12 -19.81
CA THR A 380 9.16 20.61 -21.19
C THR A 380 10.60 20.81 -21.65
N GLN A 381 11.57 20.91 -20.74
CA GLN A 381 12.98 21.10 -21.09
C GLN A 381 13.71 19.76 -21.22
N SER A 382 14.72 19.72 -22.09
CA SER A 382 15.51 18.50 -22.28
C SER A 382 16.18 18.05 -20.98
N GLY A 383 15.95 16.79 -20.60
CA GLY A 383 16.44 16.23 -19.34
C GLY A 383 15.76 16.77 -18.08
N ALA A 384 14.72 17.59 -18.18
CA ALA A 384 13.99 18.11 -17.02
C ALA A 384 13.21 17.04 -16.27
N GLY A 385 12.91 15.91 -16.91
CA GLY A 385 12.01 14.94 -16.32
C GLY A 385 11.67 13.75 -17.21
N PHE A 386 10.80 12.91 -16.67
CA PHE A 386 10.19 11.79 -17.39
C PHE A 386 8.88 11.39 -16.72
N VAL A 387 8.01 10.73 -17.48
CA VAL A 387 6.78 10.13 -16.98
C VAL A 387 6.90 8.62 -17.05
N ARG A 388 6.54 7.94 -15.96
CA ARG A 388 6.38 6.49 -15.92
C ARG A 388 4.91 6.15 -15.90
N LEU A 389 4.48 5.32 -16.85
CA LEU A 389 3.16 4.69 -16.82
C LEU A 389 3.15 3.59 -15.76
N ILE A 390 2.15 3.62 -14.90
CA ILE A 390 1.91 2.64 -13.85
C ILE A 390 0.64 1.86 -14.21
N VAL A 391 0.63 0.55 -13.92
CA VAL A 391 -0.58 -0.26 -14.07
C VAL A 391 -1.75 0.44 -13.37
N THR A 392 -2.85 0.54 -14.10
CA THR A 392 -4.10 1.12 -13.65
C THR A 392 -5.11 0.01 -13.44
N ASP A 393 -5.92 0.12 -12.39
CA ASP A 393 -7.00 -0.82 -12.11
C ASP A 393 -8.32 -0.20 -12.60
N LEU A 394 -9.10 -0.93 -13.39
CA LEU A 394 -10.50 -0.64 -13.67
C LEU A 394 -11.34 -1.57 -12.80
N GLN A 395 -12.29 -1.00 -12.08
CA GLN A 395 -13.22 -1.75 -11.24
C GLN A 395 -14.63 -1.49 -11.74
N GLY A 396 -15.41 -2.55 -11.88
CA GLY A 396 -16.74 -2.46 -12.46
C GLY A 396 -17.41 -3.82 -12.62
N ALA A 397 -18.51 -3.82 -13.36
CA ALA A 397 -19.21 -5.04 -13.74
C ALA A 397 -18.89 -5.41 -15.18
N ALA A 398 -18.76 -6.69 -15.48
CA ALA A 398 -18.70 -7.15 -16.86
C ALA A 398 -20.06 -6.92 -17.53
N ALA A 399 -20.11 -6.13 -18.60
CA ALA A 399 -21.36 -5.82 -19.30
C ALA A 399 -21.99 -7.09 -19.91
N ALA A 400 -21.14 -7.98 -20.44
CA ALA A 400 -21.51 -9.25 -21.05
C ALA A 400 -20.41 -10.30 -20.87
N PRO A 401 -20.69 -11.60 -21.10
CA PRO A 401 -19.66 -12.62 -21.15
C PRO A 401 -18.55 -12.27 -22.17
N PRO A 402 -17.26 -12.46 -21.84
CA PRO A 402 -16.15 -12.13 -22.72
C PRO A 402 -16.22 -12.86 -24.07
N ASN A 403 -15.99 -12.13 -25.17
CA ASN A 403 -15.89 -12.69 -26.52
C ASN A 403 -14.74 -12.02 -27.28
N GLY A 404 -13.51 -12.54 -27.09
CA GLY A 404 -12.27 -11.95 -27.61
C GLY A 404 -11.85 -10.61 -26.95
N SER A 405 -12.73 -10.01 -26.17
CA SER A 405 -12.52 -8.82 -25.33
C SER A 405 -13.46 -8.87 -24.13
N LEU A 406 -13.23 -8.01 -23.14
CA LEU A 406 -14.10 -7.83 -21.99
C LEU A 406 -14.58 -6.38 -21.97
N THR A 407 -15.89 -6.15 -22.06
CA THR A 407 -16.49 -4.82 -21.85
C THR A 407 -16.86 -4.66 -20.38
N VAL A 408 -16.44 -3.55 -19.77
CA VAL A 408 -16.66 -3.27 -18.35
C VAL A 408 -17.45 -1.98 -18.19
N ASP A 409 -18.52 -2.05 -17.41
CA ASP A 409 -19.25 -0.89 -16.88
C ASP A 409 -18.42 -0.38 -15.69
N VAL A 410 -17.58 0.64 -15.93
CA VAL A 410 -16.57 1.07 -14.98
C VAL A 410 -17.19 1.94 -13.91
N THR A 411 -17.13 1.49 -12.67
CA THR A 411 -17.51 2.30 -11.51
C THR A 411 -16.33 3.12 -11.01
N ARG A 412 -15.10 2.59 -11.14
CA ARG A 412 -13.88 3.24 -10.64
C ARG A 412 -12.66 2.99 -11.53
N ILE A 413 -11.81 4.00 -11.59
CA ILE A 413 -10.46 3.93 -12.16
C ILE A 413 -9.47 4.19 -11.02
N GLY A 414 -8.60 3.22 -10.79
CA GLY A 414 -7.82 3.10 -9.56
C GLY A 414 -8.74 3.03 -8.35
N ARG A 415 -8.75 4.09 -7.53
CA ARG A 415 -9.63 4.24 -6.35
C ARG A 415 -10.62 5.40 -6.51
N ARG A 416 -10.68 6.01 -7.69
CA ARG A 416 -11.52 7.20 -7.95
C ARG A 416 -12.78 6.80 -8.68
N SER A 417 -13.89 7.47 -8.36
CA SER A 417 -15.13 7.37 -9.13
C SER A 417 -14.84 7.59 -10.62
N ALA A 418 -15.41 6.75 -11.47
CA ALA A 418 -15.34 6.87 -12.93
C ALA A 418 -15.77 8.28 -13.39
N THR A 419 -16.78 8.87 -12.74
CA THR A 419 -17.27 10.23 -13.05
C THR A 419 -16.26 11.35 -12.84
N ALA A 420 -15.12 11.08 -12.21
CA ALA A 420 -14.05 12.07 -12.03
C ALA A 420 -13.15 12.24 -13.26
N PHE A 421 -13.35 11.46 -14.32
CA PHE A 421 -12.49 11.38 -15.49
C PHE A 421 -13.18 11.94 -16.74
N ASP A 422 -12.54 12.90 -17.38
CA ASP A 422 -12.97 13.47 -18.65
C ASP A 422 -12.31 12.70 -19.81
N LEU A 423 -13.01 11.70 -20.36
CA LEU A 423 -12.48 10.89 -21.47
C LEU A 423 -12.55 11.62 -22.82
N ASP A 424 -13.04 12.87 -22.88
CA ASP A 424 -12.90 13.70 -24.07
C ASP A 424 -11.50 14.33 -24.11
N VAL A 425 -10.74 14.01 -25.16
CA VAL A 425 -9.41 14.56 -25.37
C VAL A 425 -9.40 15.35 -26.66
N GLY A 426 -9.44 16.68 -26.55
CA GLY A 426 -9.39 17.59 -27.70
C GLY A 426 -10.63 17.53 -28.60
N GLY A 427 -11.81 17.26 -28.03
CA GLY A 427 -13.08 17.10 -28.75
C GLY A 427 -13.32 15.68 -29.27
N VAL A 428 -12.53 14.69 -28.81
CA VAL A 428 -12.61 13.30 -29.25
C VAL A 428 -12.74 12.40 -28.03
N ALA A 429 -13.89 11.73 -27.91
CA ALA A 429 -14.12 10.71 -26.90
C ALA A 429 -13.14 9.53 -27.08
N GLN A 430 -12.25 9.32 -26.11
CA GLN A 430 -11.23 8.26 -26.10
C GLN A 430 -11.74 6.95 -25.47
N GLY A 431 -12.96 6.94 -24.94
CA GLY A 431 -13.61 5.78 -24.34
C GLY A 431 -14.97 6.14 -23.75
N ASP A 432 -15.69 5.12 -23.29
CA ASP A 432 -16.99 5.23 -22.65
C ASP A 432 -16.92 4.53 -21.28
N LEU A 433 -17.19 5.27 -20.19
CA LEU A 433 -17.12 4.73 -18.83
C LEU A 433 -18.19 3.66 -18.57
N ASP A 434 -19.31 3.72 -19.29
CA ASP A 434 -20.38 2.72 -19.23
C ASP A 434 -20.11 1.53 -20.17
N GLY A 435 -18.89 1.41 -20.71
CA GLY A 435 -18.56 0.37 -21.67
C GLY A 435 -17.10 0.35 -22.11
N ILE A 436 -16.15 0.39 -21.18
CA ILE A 436 -14.72 0.33 -21.54
C ILE A 436 -14.41 -1.05 -22.11
N VAL A 437 -13.98 -1.08 -23.37
CA VAL A 437 -13.58 -2.31 -24.06
C VAL A 437 -12.13 -2.63 -23.72
N CYS A 438 -11.92 -3.71 -22.98
CA CYS A 438 -10.61 -4.21 -22.58
C CYS A 438 -10.14 -5.29 -23.55
N SER A 439 -8.96 -5.12 -24.15
CA SER A 439 -8.26 -6.22 -24.83
C SER A 439 -7.74 -7.19 -23.78
N THR A 440 -8.04 -8.47 -23.93
CA THR A 440 -7.74 -9.50 -22.94
C THR A 440 -6.71 -10.51 -23.42
N GLY A 441 -6.33 -10.46 -24.71
CA GLY A 441 -5.36 -11.38 -25.30
C GLY A 441 -5.75 -12.84 -25.07
N GLY A 442 -4.84 -13.62 -24.51
CA GLY A 442 -5.05 -15.04 -24.19
C GLY A 442 -5.52 -15.33 -22.75
N LEU A 443 -6.00 -14.32 -22.01
CA LEU A 443 -6.46 -14.52 -20.63
C LEU A 443 -7.68 -15.46 -20.59
N GLY A 444 -7.67 -16.42 -19.67
CA GLY A 444 -8.77 -17.36 -19.47
C GLY A 444 -9.90 -16.74 -18.65
N LEU A 445 -10.99 -16.34 -19.31
CA LEU A 445 -12.09 -15.57 -18.70
C LEU A 445 -13.44 -16.31 -18.68
N ALA A 446 -13.42 -17.63 -18.77
CA ALA A 446 -14.64 -18.44 -18.96
C ALA A 446 -15.64 -18.38 -17.78
N SER A 447 -15.21 -17.97 -16.58
CA SER A 447 -16.07 -17.81 -15.41
C SER A 447 -16.85 -16.50 -15.39
N ILE A 448 -16.40 -15.50 -16.16
CA ILE A 448 -16.97 -14.16 -16.15
C ILE A 448 -18.25 -14.16 -17.00
N THR A 449 -19.33 -13.69 -16.37
CA THR A 449 -20.65 -13.55 -16.98
C THR A 449 -21.13 -12.11 -16.89
N SER A 450 -22.27 -11.78 -17.50
CA SER A 450 -22.86 -10.44 -17.37
C SER A 450 -23.14 -10.14 -15.89
N GLY A 451 -22.73 -8.96 -15.43
CA GLY A 451 -22.84 -8.51 -14.05
C GLY A 451 -21.73 -9.01 -13.11
N SER A 452 -20.83 -9.90 -13.56
CA SER A 452 -19.71 -10.36 -12.73
C SER A 452 -18.87 -9.16 -12.27
N PRO A 453 -18.59 -9.00 -10.96
CA PRO A 453 -17.70 -7.96 -10.47
C PRO A 453 -16.27 -8.29 -10.89
N VAL A 454 -15.60 -7.35 -11.56
CA VAL A 454 -14.27 -7.56 -12.13
C VAL A 454 -13.32 -6.44 -11.72
N VAL A 455 -12.06 -6.82 -11.56
CA VAL A 455 -10.94 -5.88 -11.50
C VAL A 455 -10.02 -6.16 -12.69
N VAL A 456 -9.97 -5.23 -13.64
CA VAL A 456 -9.10 -5.31 -14.81
C VAL A 456 -7.86 -4.47 -14.54
N ARG A 457 -6.67 -5.06 -14.62
CA ARG A 457 -5.41 -4.33 -14.46
C ARG A 457 -4.69 -4.21 -15.76
N GLY A 458 -4.20 -3.01 -16.07
CA GLY A 458 -3.54 -2.78 -17.34
C GLY A 458 -3.21 -1.32 -17.61
N PHE A 459 -3.27 -0.95 -18.88
CA PHE A 459 -2.92 0.39 -19.35
C PHE A 459 -3.98 0.88 -20.33
N PHE A 460 -4.36 2.15 -20.24
CA PHE A 460 -5.18 2.76 -21.28
C PHE A 460 -4.43 2.77 -22.62
N ALA A 461 -5.18 2.65 -23.71
CA ALA A 461 -4.62 2.81 -25.05
C ALA A 461 -4.11 4.25 -25.23
N PRO A 462 -3.04 4.47 -26.03
CA PRO A 462 -2.60 5.81 -26.41
C PRO A 462 -3.74 6.64 -26.99
N VAL A 463 -3.68 7.96 -26.84
CA VAL A 463 -4.68 8.86 -27.42
C VAL A 463 -4.68 8.78 -28.95
N SER A 464 -5.85 8.88 -29.56
CA SER A 464 -6.03 8.86 -31.02
C SER A 464 -6.75 10.10 -31.52
N SER A 465 -6.55 10.42 -32.81
CA SER A 465 -7.18 11.57 -33.47
C SER A 465 -8.63 11.33 -33.87
N ALA A 466 -9.17 10.15 -33.57
CA ALA A 466 -10.54 9.74 -33.83
C ALA A 466 -11.03 8.86 -32.68
N THR A 467 -12.35 8.80 -32.48
CA THR A 467 -12.97 7.93 -31.47
C THR A 467 -12.59 6.47 -31.73
N PRO A 468 -12.01 5.77 -30.75
CA PRO A 468 -11.65 4.36 -30.90
C PRO A 468 -12.88 3.49 -31.18
N THR A 469 -12.76 2.56 -32.13
CA THR A 469 -13.81 1.56 -32.46
C THR A 469 -13.52 0.18 -31.86
N GLY A 470 -12.39 0.02 -31.17
CA GLY A 470 -11.94 -1.23 -30.56
C GLY A 470 -11.57 -1.06 -29.10
N ALA A 471 -10.63 -1.88 -28.62
CA ALA A 471 -10.19 -1.83 -27.23
C ALA A 471 -9.54 -0.47 -26.87
N THR A 472 -10.03 0.14 -25.80
CA THR A 472 -9.50 1.39 -25.23
C THR A 472 -8.64 1.13 -23.99
N PHE A 473 -8.61 -0.12 -23.51
CA PHE A 473 -7.79 -0.56 -22.39
C PHE A 473 -7.10 -1.88 -22.71
N ASN A 474 -5.80 -1.98 -22.40
CA ASN A 474 -5.03 -3.20 -22.59
C ASN A 474 -4.86 -3.92 -21.25
N ALA A 475 -5.60 -5.00 -21.06
CA ALA A 475 -5.56 -5.78 -19.83
C ALA A 475 -4.32 -6.68 -19.78
N GLU A 476 -3.58 -6.59 -18.68
CA GLU A 476 -2.52 -7.53 -18.31
C GLU A 476 -3.06 -8.65 -17.43
N SER A 477 -4.08 -8.36 -16.63
CA SER A 477 -4.80 -9.36 -15.83
C SER A 477 -6.24 -8.94 -15.63
N VAL A 478 -7.13 -9.91 -15.57
CA VAL A 478 -8.51 -9.74 -15.14
C VAL A 478 -8.71 -10.61 -13.92
N VAL A 479 -9.24 -10.04 -12.85
CA VAL A 479 -9.65 -10.79 -11.67
C VAL A 479 -11.16 -10.83 -11.65
N ASP A 480 -11.71 -12.04 -11.78
CA ASP A 480 -13.10 -12.31 -11.45
C ASP A 480 -13.27 -12.30 -9.93
N ARG A 481 -14.11 -11.40 -9.44
CA ARG A 481 -14.36 -11.20 -8.01
C ARG A 481 -15.71 -11.79 -7.58
N THR A 482 -16.37 -12.56 -8.44
CA THR A 482 -17.68 -13.16 -8.14
C THR A 482 -17.64 -14.01 -6.87
N ASP A 483 -16.58 -14.83 -6.71
CA ASP A 483 -16.38 -15.68 -5.53
C ASP A 483 -15.45 -15.07 -4.47
N ALA A 484 -15.04 -13.81 -4.65
CA ALA A 484 -14.21 -13.13 -3.67
C ALA A 484 -15.00 -12.77 -2.40
N ALA A 485 -14.27 -12.49 -1.33
CA ALA A 485 -14.87 -11.96 -0.12
C ALA A 485 -15.56 -10.62 -0.40
N SER A 486 -16.80 -10.52 0.07
CA SER A 486 -17.63 -9.33 0.08
C SER A 486 -17.58 -8.68 1.46
N LEU A 487 -17.86 -7.38 1.50
CA LEU A 487 -17.90 -6.58 2.72
C LEU A 487 -19.31 -6.06 2.97
N LEU A 488 -19.92 -6.53 4.06
CA LEU A 488 -21.16 -6.00 4.60
C LEU A 488 -20.85 -4.84 5.55
N ARG A 489 -21.51 -3.70 5.36
CA ARG A 489 -21.42 -2.51 6.22
C ARG A 489 -22.79 -2.03 6.65
N LEU A 490 -23.03 -2.05 7.96
CA LEU A 490 -24.29 -1.59 8.56
C LEU A 490 -24.02 -0.58 9.67
N ARG A 491 -24.48 0.66 9.56
CA ARG A 491 -24.27 1.70 10.59
C ARG A 491 -25.59 2.34 10.99
N TRP A 492 -25.77 2.54 12.29
CA TRP A 492 -26.91 3.26 12.86
C TRP A 492 -26.44 4.50 13.63
N VAL A 493 -27.09 5.63 13.37
CA VAL A 493 -26.91 6.88 14.12
C VAL A 493 -28.31 7.47 14.39
N PRO A 494 -28.80 7.49 15.65
CA PRO A 494 -28.19 6.93 16.86
C PRO A 494 -28.08 5.38 16.81
N ALA A 495 -27.38 4.79 17.78
CA ALA A 495 -27.25 3.33 17.89
C ALA A 495 -28.61 2.65 17.95
N ALA A 496 -28.77 1.54 17.23
CA ALA A 496 -30.01 0.76 17.22
C ALA A 496 -30.15 -0.08 18.48
N THR A 497 -31.30 0.03 19.15
CA THR A 497 -31.61 -0.72 20.38
C THR A 497 -32.27 -2.08 20.11
N ALA A 498 -32.85 -2.28 18.93
CA ALA A 498 -33.39 -3.56 18.46
C ALA A 498 -32.92 -3.87 17.03
N PRO A 499 -31.60 -4.00 16.81
CA PRO A 499 -31.01 -4.12 15.47
C PRO A 499 -31.17 -5.51 14.84
N ILE A 500 -31.52 -6.53 15.63
CA ILE A 500 -31.61 -7.93 15.18
C ILE A 500 -33.09 -8.31 15.10
N GLN A 501 -33.50 -8.84 13.95
CA GLN A 501 -34.86 -9.33 13.73
C GLN A 501 -35.13 -10.61 14.55
N SER A 502 -36.39 -10.84 14.91
CA SER A 502 -36.79 -12.04 15.64
C SER A 502 -36.60 -13.31 14.78
N GLY A 503 -35.97 -14.33 15.36
CA GLY A 503 -35.69 -15.59 14.67
C GLY A 503 -34.39 -16.24 15.13
N SER A 504 -34.08 -17.42 14.58
CA SER A 504 -32.83 -18.14 14.85
C SER A 504 -31.63 -17.62 14.06
N ALA A 505 -31.87 -16.92 12.94
CA ALA A 505 -30.82 -16.32 12.14
C ALA A 505 -30.40 -14.95 12.70
N LEU A 506 -29.13 -14.57 12.51
CA LEU A 506 -28.64 -13.23 12.80
C LEU A 506 -28.95 -12.28 11.64
N ALA A 507 -30.24 -11.93 11.49
CA ALA A 507 -30.72 -10.98 10.49
C ALA A 507 -30.79 -9.57 11.08
N PHE A 508 -30.23 -8.58 10.38
CA PHE A 508 -30.18 -7.19 10.86
C PHE A 508 -31.30 -6.33 10.24
N ASP A 509 -32.04 -5.61 11.07
CA ASP A 509 -32.99 -4.59 10.61
C ASP A 509 -32.26 -3.31 10.16
N VAL A 510 -32.26 -3.08 8.86
CA VAL A 510 -31.58 -1.94 8.22
C VAL A 510 -32.52 -0.78 7.89
N SER A 511 -33.78 -0.81 8.36
CA SER A 511 -34.76 0.25 8.09
C SER A 511 -34.31 1.61 8.62
N GLY A 512 -33.71 1.65 9.82
CA GLY A 512 -33.12 2.84 10.45
C GLY A 512 -31.61 2.99 10.28
N ALA A 513 -30.97 2.20 9.43
CA ALA A 513 -29.52 2.26 9.22
C ALA A 513 -29.15 3.45 8.31
N LEU A 514 -28.19 4.27 8.75
CA LEU A 514 -27.58 5.33 7.96
C LEU A 514 -26.72 4.75 6.82
N VAL A 515 -25.97 3.68 7.10
CA VAL A 515 -25.22 2.92 6.10
C VAL A 515 -25.78 1.51 6.05
N LYS A 516 -26.13 1.05 4.85
CA LYS A 516 -26.60 -0.30 4.58
C LYS A 516 -26.10 -0.74 3.21
N SER A 517 -24.87 -1.23 3.15
CA SER A 517 -24.25 -1.59 1.89
C SER A 517 -23.59 -2.96 1.93
N ILE A 518 -23.57 -3.58 0.76
CA ILE A 518 -22.77 -4.76 0.46
C ILE A 518 -21.85 -4.41 -0.70
N ASP A 519 -20.56 -4.57 -0.49
CA ASP A 519 -19.57 -4.51 -1.56
C ASP A 519 -19.21 -5.92 -1.99
N ARG A 520 -19.60 -6.27 -3.22
CA ARG A 520 -19.35 -7.61 -3.79
C ARG A 520 -17.94 -7.66 -4.34
N GLY A 521 -17.09 -8.44 -3.68
CA GLY A 521 -15.71 -8.59 -4.11
C GLY A 521 -14.86 -7.33 -3.97
N LEU A 522 -15.28 -6.33 -3.19
CA LEU A 522 -14.55 -5.06 -2.99
C LEU A 522 -14.31 -4.30 -4.30
N VAL A 523 -15.37 -4.19 -5.11
CA VAL A 523 -15.36 -3.54 -6.44
C VAL A 523 -16.24 -2.29 -6.40
N ALA A 524 -17.47 -2.43 -5.91
CA ALA A 524 -18.40 -1.33 -5.77
C ALA A 524 -19.49 -1.67 -4.74
N PRO A 525 -19.68 -0.82 -3.71
CA PRO A 525 -20.77 -1.00 -2.77
C PRO A 525 -22.11 -0.76 -3.44
N THR A 526 -23.04 -1.66 -3.19
CA THR A 526 -24.45 -1.48 -3.53
C THR A 526 -25.26 -1.30 -2.25
N THR A 527 -26.28 -0.45 -2.30
CA THR A 527 -27.21 -0.27 -1.19
C THR A 527 -28.09 -1.49 -1.04
N LEU A 528 -28.20 -2.01 0.17
CA LEU A 528 -29.08 -3.12 0.51
C LEU A 528 -30.54 -2.64 0.51
N SER A 529 -31.39 -3.38 -0.20
CA SER A 529 -32.84 -3.18 -0.23
C SER A 529 -33.58 -4.07 0.77
N GLN A 530 -32.91 -5.06 1.36
CA GLN A 530 -33.45 -6.04 2.30
C GLN A 530 -32.53 -6.20 3.51
N SER A 531 -33.08 -6.72 4.61
CA SER A 531 -32.33 -7.08 5.81
C SER A 531 -31.32 -8.20 5.50
N PRO A 532 -30.01 -7.97 5.68
CA PRO A 532 -29.01 -8.99 5.46
C PRO A 532 -28.98 -9.97 6.64
N THR A 533 -28.70 -11.23 6.34
CA THR A 533 -28.40 -12.26 7.34
C THR A 533 -26.89 -12.46 7.42
N LEU A 534 -26.35 -12.54 8.63
CA LEU A 534 -24.97 -12.90 8.88
C LEU A 534 -24.91 -14.33 9.42
N ALA A 535 -24.06 -15.17 8.84
CA ALA A 535 -23.92 -16.57 9.25
C ALA A 535 -22.44 -16.97 9.34
N GLY A 536 -22.11 -17.89 10.24
CA GLY A 536 -20.80 -18.54 10.26
C GLY A 536 -20.72 -19.66 9.24
N ASP A 537 -19.52 -20.02 8.80
CA ASP A 537 -19.29 -21.13 7.86
C ASP A 537 -18.97 -22.47 8.54
N GLY A 538 -19.08 -22.53 9.88
CA GLY A 538 -18.76 -23.70 10.68
C GLY A 538 -17.26 -23.92 10.92
N THR A 539 -16.39 -23.05 10.41
CA THR A 539 -14.94 -23.12 10.61
C THR A 539 -14.46 -22.02 11.57
N GLN A 540 -13.17 -22.05 11.93
CA GLN A 540 -12.58 -20.96 12.69
C GLN A 540 -12.53 -19.67 11.85
N GLY A 541 -12.85 -18.55 12.49
CA GLY A 541 -12.79 -17.21 11.92
C GLY A 541 -12.23 -16.21 12.91
N PHE A 542 -12.29 -14.92 12.58
CA PHE A 542 -11.85 -13.84 13.46
C PHE A 542 -13.01 -12.88 13.70
N PHE A 543 -13.62 -12.95 14.88
CA PHE A 543 -14.75 -12.12 15.22
C PHE A 543 -14.44 -11.26 16.43
N ALA A 544 -14.99 -10.06 16.49
CA ALA A 544 -14.78 -9.16 17.61
C ALA A 544 -16.07 -8.45 18.01
N ILE A 545 -16.23 -8.27 19.31
CA ILE A 545 -17.21 -7.33 19.85
C ILE A 545 -16.44 -6.25 20.58
N ARG A 546 -16.73 -5.01 20.21
CA ARG A 546 -16.23 -3.85 20.88
C ARG A 546 -17.34 -3.19 21.68
N GLN A 547 -17.06 -2.90 22.95
CA GLN A 547 -17.95 -2.14 23.83
C GLN A 547 -17.11 -1.22 24.71
N GLY A 548 -17.26 0.09 24.54
CA GLY A 548 -16.37 1.07 25.15
C GLY A 548 -14.91 0.91 24.68
N PHE A 549 -13.98 0.72 25.62
CA PHE A 549 -12.55 0.47 25.33
C PHE A 549 -12.17 -1.01 25.31
N THR A 550 -13.14 -1.90 25.55
CA THR A 550 -12.88 -3.33 25.59
C THR A 550 -13.12 -3.94 24.22
N LEU A 551 -12.09 -4.56 23.66
CA LEU A 551 -12.19 -5.43 22.49
C LEU A 551 -12.20 -6.88 22.95
N THR A 552 -13.30 -7.59 22.70
CA THR A 552 -13.42 -9.03 22.97
C THR A 552 -13.28 -9.79 21.66
N LEU A 553 -12.30 -10.69 21.56
CA LEU A 553 -12.03 -11.48 20.36
C LEU A 553 -12.60 -12.89 20.48
N PHE A 554 -13.06 -13.45 19.37
CA PHE A 554 -13.62 -14.79 19.25
C PHE A 554 -13.07 -15.47 18.00
N ASN A 555 -12.80 -16.76 18.11
CA ASN A 555 -12.44 -17.60 16.96
C ASN A 555 -13.62 -18.45 16.42
N SER A 556 -14.80 -18.33 17.05
CA SER A 556 -16.03 -19.05 16.72
C SER A 556 -17.17 -18.06 16.48
N PHE A 557 -17.83 -18.16 15.32
CA PHE A 557 -18.98 -17.33 15.00
C PHE A 557 -20.12 -17.53 15.99
N ALA A 558 -20.38 -18.77 16.40
CA ALA A 558 -21.45 -19.09 17.34
C ALA A 558 -21.23 -18.44 18.72
N ASN A 559 -19.98 -18.44 19.21
CA ASN A 559 -19.65 -17.79 20.48
C ASN A 559 -19.77 -16.26 20.37
N TRP A 560 -19.35 -15.70 19.24
CA TRP A 560 -19.48 -14.26 18.95
C TRP A 560 -20.95 -13.84 18.85
N GLU A 561 -21.77 -14.57 18.10
CA GLU A 561 -23.21 -14.28 17.96
C GLU A 561 -23.91 -14.35 19.33
N ALA A 562 -23.64 -15.40 20.12
CA ALA A 562 -24.25 -15.57 21.42
C ALA A 562 -23.91 -14.41 22.38
N GLU A 563 -22.66 -13.97 22.42
CA GLU A 563 -22.24 -12.83 23.25
C GLU A 563 -22.77 -11.49 22.70
N LEU A 564 -22.88 -11.32 21.38
CA LEU A 564 -23.47 -10.13 20.76
C LEU A 564 -24.95 -9.99 21.16
N ARG A 565 -25.73 -11.05 21.01
CA ARG A 565 -27.15 -11.07 21.42
C ARG A 565 -27.29 -10.77 22.91
N LYS A 566 -26.51 -11.45 23.75
CA LYS A 566 -26.51 -11.23 25.20
C LYS A 566 -26.26 -9.77 25.60
N ARG A 567 -25.34 -9.07 24.93
CA ARG A 567 -25.05 -7.65 25.23
C ARG A 567 -26.16 -6.72 24.74
N ILE A 568 -26.76 -7.00 23.58
CA ILE A 568 -27.91 -6.25 23.08
C ILE A 568 -29.13 -6.45 23.99
N ASP A 569 -29.39 -7.69 24.42
CA ASP A 569 -30.46 -8.02 25.35
C ASP A 569 -30.26 -7.37 26.73
N ALA A 570 -29.00 -7.11 27.13
CA ALA A 570 -28.64 -6.35 28.32
C ALA A 570 -28.79 -4.82 28.15
N GLY A 571 -29.22 -4.35 26.97
CA GLY A 571 -29.52 -2.94 26.69
C GLY A 571 -28.45 -2.19 25.90
N ALA A 572 -27.38 -2.85 25.44
CA ALA A 572 -26.38 -2.19 24.60
C ALA A 572 -26.95 -1.91 23.19
N GLY A 573 -26.84 -0.67 22.72
CA GLY A 573 -27.22 -0.29 21.36
C GLY A 573 -26.13 -0.68 20.36
N LEU A 574 -26.51 -1.26 19.22
CA LEU A 574 -25.59 -1.56 18.12
C LEU A 574 -25.37 -0.33 17.26
N ARG A 575 -24.11 0.10 17.17
CA ARG A 575 -23.71 1.22 16.30
C ARG A 575 -23.32 0.75 14.91
N HIS A 576 -22.61 -0.37 14.83
CA HIS A 576 -22.03 -0.84 13.58
C HIS A 576 -21.83 -2.35 13.57
N VAL A 577 -22.09 -2.95 12.40
CA VAL A 577 -21.57 -4.28 12.03
C VAL A 577 -20.78 -4.19 10.73
N ARG A 578 -19.55 -4.69 10.76
CA ARG A 578 -18.80 -5.06 9.56
C ARG A 578 -18.63 -6.54 9.50
N ALA A 579 -18.77 -7.10 8.31
CA ALA A 579 -18.41 -8.48 8.11
C ALA A 579 -17.80 -8.71 6.74
N VAL A 580 -16.76 -9.53 6.72
CA VAL A 580 -16.07 -9.98 5.52
C VAL A 580 -16.32 -11.47 5.35
N GLY A 581 -16.79 -11.85 4.18
CA GLY A 581 -17.19 -13.23 3.92
C GLY A 581 -17.81 -13.41 2.54
N ARG A 582 -18.37 -14.58 2.27
CA ARG A 582 -19.03 -14.84 0.98
C ARG A 582 -20.45 -14.30 1.02
N TRP A 583 -20.79 -13.42 0.09
CA TRP A 583 -22.17 -12.94 -0.09
C TRP A 583 -22.95 -13.84 -1.03
N THR A 584 -24.20 -14.15 -0.69
CA THR A 584 -25.15 -14.85 -1.56
C THR A 584 -26.39 -13.98 -1.76
N ASP A 585 -26.57 -13.47 -2.99
CA ASP A 585 -27.66 -12.55 -3.32
C ASP A 585 -29.05 -13.16 -3.12
N ALA A 586 -29.24 -14.43 -3.53
CA ALA A 586 -30.54 -15.10 -3.46
C ALA A 586 -31.10 -15.20 -2.03
N SER A 587 -30.23 -15.29 -1.02
CA SER A 587 -30.61 -15.39 0.39
C SER A 587 -30.29 -14.13 1.20
N SER A 588 -29.76 -13.07 0.56
CA SER A 588 -29.21 -11.89 1.25
C SER A 588 -28.33 -12.25 2.45
N THR A 589 -27.50 -13.28 2.31
CA THR A 589 -26.71 -13.84 3.41
C THR A 589 -25.22 -13.61 3.18
N LEU A 590 -24.53 -13.06 4.18
CA LEU A 590 -23.08 -13.08 4.27
C LEU A 590 -22.62 -14.22 5.16
N THR A 591 -21.90 -15.18 4.58
CA THR A 591 -21.19 -16.23 5.31
C THR A 591 -19.82 -15.71 5.75
N ALA A 592 -19.70 -15.32 7.02
CA ALA A 592 -18.60 -14.54 7.57
C ALA A 592 -17.39 -15.38 7.96
N LYS A 593 -16.22 -14.91 7.53
CA LYS A 593 -14.91 -15.32 8.07
C LYS A 593 -14.38 -14.33 9.09
N ARG A 594 -14.79 -13.05 8.96
CA ARG A 594 -14.47 -11.99 9.90
C ARG A 594 -15.72 -11.16 10.15
N ALA A 595 -15.97 -10.77 11.40
CA ALA A 595 -16.99 -9.79 11.71
C ALA A 595 -16.64 -8.98 12.96
N VAL A 596 -16.97 -7.70 12.93
CA VAL A 596 -16.82 -6.79 14.08
C VAL A 596 -18.17 -6.15 14.35
N ALA A 597 -18.62 -6.22 15.60
CA ALA A 597 -19.76 -5.47 16.09
C ALA A 597 -19.30 -4.42 17.10
N VAL A 598 -19.77 -3.18 16.94
CA VAL A 598 -19.49 -2.07 17.85
C VAL A 598 -20.76 -1.68 18.58
N LEU A 599 -20.71 -1.75 19.90
CA LEU A 599 -21.83 -1.47 20.80
C LEU A 599 -21.61 -0.16 21.57
N THR A 600 -22.71 0.46 22.00
CA THR A 600 -22.64 1.53 23.02
C THR A 600 -22.08 0.97 24.33
N PRO A 601 -21.38 1.80 25.14
CA PRO A 601 -20.87 1.41 26.45
C PRO A 601 -21.93 0.71 27.31
#